data_AF-A0A7D7PYX2-F1
#
_entry.id   AF-A0A7D7PYX2-F1
#
_cell.length_a   1.000
_cell.length_b   1.000
_cell.length_c   1.000
_cell.angle_alpha   90.00
_cell.angle_beta   90.00
_cell.angle_gamma   90.00
#
_symmetry.space_group_name_H-M   'P 1'
#
loop_
_entity.id
_entity.type
_entity.pdbx_description
1 polymer ?
#
loop_
_entity_poly.entity_id
_entity_poly.type
_entity_poly.pdbx_seq_one_letter_code
_entity_poly.pdbx_strand_id
1 'polypeptide(L)'
;MNTAAQTPPQAPEASNESREQWVDVTVNADPVRHVVALTGSDGNPHEYFADDVRELALATQHTKGRGQWCAKYRRLLVPGASRVTGGASFYKLEPMPA
;
A
#
# COMPACT_ATOMS: atom_id res chain seq x y z
N MET A 1 18.97 -45.81 3.75
CA MET A 1 19.65 -44.52 4.01
C MET A 1 20.11 -44.03 2.64
N ASN A 2 19.64 -42.94 2.02
CA ASN A 2 18.98 -41.73 2.49
C ASN A 2 17.96 -41.26 1.45
N THR A 3 16.80 -40.81 1.95
CA THR A 3 15.68 -40.26 1.18
C THR A 3 16.07 -38.88 0.66
N ALA A 4 16.04 -38.70 -0.67
CA ALA A 4 16.15 -37.39 -1.29
C ALA A 4 14.92 -36.55 -0.90
N ALA A 5 15.13 -35.51 -0.11
CA ALA A 5 14.10 -34.52 0.17
C ALA A 5 13.80 -33.76 -1.12
N GLN A 6 12.63 -34.03 -1.71
CA GLN A 6 12.11 -33.23 -2.81
C GLN A 6 11.67 -31.89 -2.25
N THR A 7 12.38 -30.83 -2.60
CA THR A 7 11.92 -29.45 -2.39
C THR A 7 10.59 -29.28 -3.12
N PRO A 8 9.50 -28.87 -2.45
CA PRO A 8 8.24 -28.66 -3.15
C PRO A 8 8.42 -27.55 -4.20
N PRO A 9 7.84 -27.69 -5.40
CA PRO A 9 7.86 -26.63 -6.38
C PRO A 9 7.23 -25.39 -5.75
N GLN A 10 7.95 -24.27 -5.79
CA GLN A 10 7.39 -22.97 -5.41
C GLN A 10 6.12 -22.77 -6.23
N ALA A 11 4.97 -22.78 -5.55
CA ALA A 11 3.72 -22.45 -6.18
C ALA A 11 3.90 -21.09 -6.85
N PRO A 12 3.46 -20.91 -8.11
CA PRO A 12 3.44 -19.58 -8.70
C PRO A 12 2.66 -18.69 -7.72
N GLU A 13 3.29 -17.61 -7.24
CA GLU A 13 2.64 -16.62 -6.42
C GLU A 13 1.45 -16.12 -7.23
N ALA A 14 0.26 -16.65 -6.93
CA ALA A 14 -0.97 -16.19 -7.54
C ALA A 14 -0.95 -14.68 -7.37
N SER A 15 -0.96 -13.92 -8.48
CA SER A 15 -0.98 -12.46 -8.43
C SER A 15 -2.09 -12.06 -7.47
N ASN A 16 -1.67 -11.63 -6.28
CA ASN A 16 -2.49 -11.64 -5.07
C ASN A 16 -3.61 -10.59 -5.12
N GLU A 17 -3.67 -9.86 -6.24
CA GLU A 17 -4.62 -8.80 -6.56
C GLU A 17 -6.07 -9.28 -6.64
N SER A 18 -6.31 -10.59 -6.86
CA SER A 18 -7.68 -11.13 -6.94
C SER A 18 -8.35 -11.36 -5.58
N ARG A 19 -7.58 -11.48 -4.49
CA ARG A 19 -8.12 -11.67 -3.14
C ARG A 19 -8.17 -10.36 -2.37
N GLU A 20 -9.19 -10.20 -1.53
CA GLU A 20 -9.21 -9.08 -0.59
C GLU A 20 -8.14 -9.33 0.48
N GLN A 21 -7.09 -8.53 0.45
CA GLN A 21 -6.04 -8.54 1.46
C GLN A 21 -5.66 -7.10 1.79
N TRP A 22 -5.51 -6.83 3.08
CA TRP A 22 -4.96 -5.59 3.61
C TRP A 22 -3.54 -5.89 4.08
N VAL A 23 -2.56 -5.19 3.51
CA VAL A 23 -1.14 -5.33 3.86
C VAL A 23 -0.64 -4.05 4.48
N ASP A 24 0.13 -4.16 5.56
CA ASP A 24 0.82 -3.00 6.12
C ASP A 24 1.83 -2.45 5.12
N VAL A 25 1.82 -1.14 4.95
CA VAL A 25 2.73 -0.41 4.05
C VAL A 25 3.29 0.82 4.75
N THR A 26 4.50 1.19 4.35
CA THR A 26 5.00 2.54 4.58
C THR A 26 4.50 3.44 3.44
N VAL A 27 3.96 4.59 3.80
CA VAL A 27 3.36 5.57 2.91
C VAL A 27 4.23 6.81 2.91
N ASN A 28 4.72 7.19 1.74
CA ASN A 28 5.37 8.47 1.50
C ASN A 28 4.56 9.27 0.49
N ALA A 29 3.88 10.32 0.97
CA ALA A 29 3.05 11.18 0.13
C ALA A 29 3.82 12.46 -0.22
N ASP A 30 4.03 12.71 -1.51
CA ASP A 30 4.68 13.89 -2.04
C ASP A 30 3.64 14.82 -2.68
N PRO A 31 3.15 15.84 -1.93
CA PRO A 31 2.15 16.77 -2.44
C PRO A 31 2.70 17.76 -3.48
N VAL A 32 4.02 17.85 -3.66
CA VAL A 32 4.64 18.69 -4.69
C VAL A 32 4.62 17.97 -6.04
N ARG A 33 4.98 16.68 -6.04
CA ARG A 33 4.95 15.81 -7.23
C ARG A 33 3.57 15.20 -7.50
N HIS A 34 2.60 15.37 -6.59
CA HIS A 34 1.27 14.74 -6.64
C HIS A 34 1.33 13.20 -6.73
N VAL A 35 2.29 12.59 -6.03
CA VAL A 35 2.48 11.14 -6.02
C VAL A 35 2.48 10.58 -4.60
N VAL A 36 2.15 9.30 -4.49
CA VAL A 36 2.20 8.51 -3.27
C VAL A 36 3.03 7.26 -3.54
N ALA A 37 4.12 7.09 -2.80
CA ALA A 37 4.88 5.85 -2.81
C ALA A 37 4.40 4.94 -1.66
N LEU A 38 4.05 3.71 -1.99
CA LEU A 38 3.79 2.65 -1.02
C LEU A 38 4.96 1.67 -1.01
N THR A 39 5.54 1.42 0.14
CA THR A 39 6.58 0.42 0.34
C THR A 39 6.03 -0.70 1.21
N GLY A 40 5.91 -1.89 0.62
CA GLY A 40 5.48 -3.09 1.32
C GLY A 40 6.63 -3.83 2.00
N SER A 41 6.37 -5.09 2.37
CA SER A 41 7.37 -5.97 3.01
C SER A 41 8.54 -6.36 2.08
N ASP A 42 8.38 -6.19 0.78
CA ASP A 42 9.42 -6.42 -0.22
C ASP A 42 10.47 -5.29 -0.26
N GLY A 43 10.18 -4.16 0.40
CA GLY A 43 11.07 -3.01 0.49
C GLY A 43 11.12 -2.14 -0.75
N ASN A 44 10.40 -2.49 -1.82
CA ASN A 44 10.38 -1.68 -3.05
C ASN A 44 9.24 -0.66 -2.99
N PRO A 45 9.52 0.62 -3.31
CA PRO A 45 8.46 1.62 -3.44
C PRO A 45 7.70 1.44 -4.76
N HIS A 46 6.38 1.42 -4.67
CA HIS A 46 5.47 1.50 -5.80
C HIS A 46 4.80 2.87 -5.81
N GLU A 47 4.93 3.62 -6.89
CA GLU A 47 4.36 4.96 -7.02
C GLU A 47 2.93 4.92 -7.60
N TYR A 48 2.06 5.76 -7.03
CA TYR A 48 0.67 5.91 -7.39
C TYR A 48 0.27 7.39 -7.45
N PHE A 49 -0.76 7.70 -8.23
CA PHE A 49 -1.49 8.95 -8.11
C PHE A 49 -2.55 8.85 -7.01
N ALA A 50 -2.85 9.97 -6.37
CA ALA A 50 -4.03 10.14 -5.52
C ALA A 50 -4.68 11.48 -5.83
N ASP A 51 -6.01 11.55 -5.78
CA ASP A 51 -6.73 12.82 -5.95
C ASP A 51 -6.36 13.83 -4.84
N ASP A 52 -6.31 13.36 -3.58
CA ASP A 52 -6.10 14.21 -2.40
C ASP A 52 -4.76 13.95 -1.70
N VAL A 53 -3.64 14.07 -2.43
CA VAL A 53 -2.28 13.83 -1.88
C VAL A 53 -1.96 14.72 -0.67
N ARG A 54 -2.47 15.96 -0.65
CA ARG A 54 -2.24 16.88 0.49
C ARG A 54 -2.91 16.41 1.76
N GLU A 55 -4.16 15.97 1.66
CA GLU A 55 -4.87 15.41 2.81
C GLU A 55 -4.19 14.13 3.28
N LEU A 56 -3.81 13.26 2.34
CA LEU A 56 -3.10 12.03 2.65
C LEU A 56 -1.75 12.29 3.33
N ALA A 57 -0.99 13.30 2.89
CA ALA A 57 0.28 13.69 3.50
C ALA A 57 0.09 14.19 4.94
N LEU A 58 -1.01 14.89 5.24
CA LEU A 58 -1.34 15.27 6.61
C LEU A 58 -1.72 14.03 7.44
N ALA A 59 -2.56 13.15 6.90
CA ALA A 59 -2.97 11.93 7.59
C ALA A 59 -1.79 11.02 7.96
N THR A 60 -0.84 10.84 7.04
CA THR A 60 0.31 9.95 7.25
C THR A 60 1.35 10.50 8.21
N GLN A 61 1.47 11.82 8.38
CA GLN A 61 2.33 12.41 9.42
C GLN A 61 1.94 11.93 10.83
N HIS A 62 0.64 11.78 11.09
CA HIS A 62 0.15 11.31 12.38
C HIS A 62 0.36 9.82 12.62
N THR A 63 0.42 9.02 11.56
CA THR A 63 0.66 7.56 11.67
C THR A 63 2.13 7.18 11.56
N LYS A 64 3.03 8.17 11.43
CA LYS A 64 4.45 7.99 11.12
C LYS A 64 4.66 7.26 9.79
N GLY A 65 3.89 7.64 8.77
CA GLY A 65 3.94 7.04 7.45
C GLY A 65 3.36 5.64 7.39
N ARG A 66 2.52 5.21 8.33
CA ARG A 66 1.95 3.85 8.32
C ARG A 66 0.52 3.85 7.75
N GLY A 67 0.23 2.85 6.93
CA GLY A 67 -1.10 2.60 6.38
C GLY A 67 -1.28 1.13 6.03
N GLN A 68 -2.49 0.78 5.60
CA GLN A 68 -2.81 -0.55 5.07
C GLN A 68 -3.30 -0.43 3.63
N TRP A 69 -2.70 -1.20 2.73
CA TRP A 69 -3.02 -1.21 1.31
C TRP A 69 -3.85 -2.43 0.93
N CYS A 70 -4.89 -2.20 0.12
CA CYS A 70 -5.65 -3.26 -0.52
C CYS A 70 -5.60 -3.10 -2.05
N ALA A 71 -4.82 -3.96 -2.71
CA ALA A 71 -4.63 -3.94 -4.16
C ALA A 71 -5.95 -4.14 -4.93
N LYS A 72 -6.79 -5.08 -4.48
CA LYS A 72 -8.09 -5.40 -5.09
C LYS A 72 -8.99 -4.17 -5.27
N TYR A 73 -9.03 -3.28 -4.27
CA TYR A 73 -9.86 -2.07 -4.31
C TYR A 73 -9.07 -0.82 -4.67
N ARG A 74 -7.76 -0.95 -4.87
CA ARG A 74 -6.81 0.16 -4.98
C ARG A 74 -7.02 1.21 -3.89
N ARG A 75 -7.15 0.74 -2.65
CA ARG A 75 -7.46 1.59 -1.50
C ARG A 75 -6.38 1.52 -0.46
N LEU A 76 -5.96 2.70 -0.02
CA LEU A 76 -5.10 2.90 1.13
C LEU A 76 -5.95 3.33 2.33
N LEU A 77 -5.85 2.60 3.43
CA LEU A 77 -6.37 2.98 4.73
C LEU A 77 -5.25 3.64 5.54
N VAL A 78 -5.48 4.86 6.02
CA VAL A 78 -4.60 5.52 6.99
C VAL A 78 -5.31 5.57 8.35
N PRO A 79 -4.91 4.74 9.33
CA PRO A 79 -5.61 4.65 10.61
C PRO A 79 -5.66 6.00 11.35
N GLY A 80 -6.85 6.42 11.74
CA GLY A 80 -7.04 7.66 12.50
C GLY A 80 -6.99 8.94 11.68
N ALA A 81 -6.83 8.86 10.35
CA ALA A 81 -6.83 10.03 9.45
C ALA A 81 -8.07 10.92 9.63
N SER A 82 -9.26 10.32 9.79
CA SER A 82 -10.50 11.07 10.01
C SER A 82 -10.48 11.97 11.25
N ARG A 83 -9.67 11.65 12.28
CA ARG A 83 -9.52 12.49 13.47
C ARG A 83 -8.62 13.70 13.24
N VAL A 84 -7.81 13.66 12.19
CA VAL A 84 -6.79 14.65 11.86
C VAL A 84 -7.28 15.57 10.75
N THR A 85 -7.81 14.99 9.68
CA THR A 85 -8.20 15.72 8.47
C THR A 85 -9.67 16.15 8.50
N GLY A 86 -10.49 15.53 9.37
CA GLY A 86 -11.94 15.65 9.32
C GLY A 86 -12.59 14.92 8.14
N GLY A 87 -11.78 14.25 7.30
CA GLY A 87 -12.20 13.53 6.09
C GLY A 87 -12.26 12.01 6.25
N ALA A 88 -12.24 11.31 5.12
CA ALA A 88 -12.26 9.85 5.09
C ALA A 88 -10.89 9.26 5.49
N SER A 89 -10.90 8.07 6.10
CA SER A 89 -9.64 7.33 6.36
C SER A 89 -9.17 6.48 5.17
N PHE A 90 -9.95 6.43 4.09
CA PHE A 90 -9.66 5.65 2.90
C PHE A 90 -9.38 6.55 1.71
N TYR A 91 -8.26 6.29 1.05
CA TYR A 91 -7.78 7.03 -0.11
C TYR A 91 -7.70 6.08 -1.30
N LYS A 92 -8.30 6.47 -2.43
CA LYS A 92 -8.17 5.73 -3.68
C LYS A 92 -6.84 6.09 -4.33
N LEU A 93 -6.09 5.09 -4.77
CA LEU A 93 -4.83 5.29 -5.47
C LEU A 93 -4.92 4.71 -6.88
N GLU A 94 -4.35 5.39 -7.86
CA GLU A 94 -4.27 4.90 -9.23
C GLU A 94 -2.82 4.60 -9.60
N PRO A 95 -2.53 3.46 -10.26
CA PRO A 95 -1.18 3.16 -10.70
C PRO A 95 -0.71 4.22 -11.69
N MET A 96 0.57 4.59 -11.62
CA MET A 96 1.18 5.44 -12.63
C MET A 96 1.26 4.68 -13.98
N PRO A 97 1.03 5.34 -15.12
CA PRO A 97 1.23 4.73 -16.42
C PRO A 97 2.71 4.37 -16.60
N ALA A 98 2.96 3.20 -17.20
CA ALA A 98 4.29 2.67 -17.50
C ALA A 98 5.00 3.45 -18.61
#